data_AF-A0AAC9TUD2-F1
#
_entry.id   AF-A0AAC9TUD2-F1
#
_cell.length_a   1.000
_cell.length_b   1.000
_cell.length_c   1.000
_cell.angle_alpha   90.00
_cell.angle_beta   90.00
_cell.angle_gamma   90.00
#
_symmetry.space_group_name_H-M   'P 1'
#
loop_
_entity.id
_entity.type
_entity.pdbx_description
1 polymer ?
#
loop_
_entity_poly.entity_id
_entity_poly.type
_entity_poly.pdbx_seq_one_letter_code
_entity_poly.pdbx_strand_id
1 'polypeptide(L)'
;MNNIITSKEDILKASRELIKRKGLNAINMRSVADEANIAVGSIYNYFKSKEELTIAVIVSVWADIFHSSDISLESESFIDSIDSIFKILEKGEKKYPNFFALHSNIMFGKNKDKGVNVMMNMIKHIKDNMYKTIIKDKNIREDAFNDNLNADKFIDIIFAFIMDSMMKGNYDSSSIKEIIKRTIY
;
A
#
# COMPACT_ATOMS: atom_id res chain seq x y z
N MET A 1 -4.93 6.70 38.23
CA MET A 1 -6.06 6.24 37.38
C MET A 1 -5.63 6.43 35.93
N ASN A 2 -5.36 5.36 35.20
CA ASN A 2 -4.97 5.47 33.78
C ASN A 2 -6.24 5.48 32.92
N ASN A 3 -6.43 6.54 32.14
CA ASN A 3 -7.53 6.69 31.20
C ASN A 3 -7.44 5.60 30.12
N ILE A 4 -8.16 4.48 30.28
CA ILE A 4 -8.36 3.52 29.20
C ILE A 4 -9.57 4.01 28.38
N ILE A 5 -9.37 5.10 27.62
CA ILE A 5 -10.19 5.36 26.45
C ILE A 5 -9.44 4.70 25.30
N THR A 6 -9.71 3.41 25.07
CA THR A 6 -9.15 2.71 23.93
C THR A 6 -9.99 3.05 22.71
N SER A 7 -9.51 3.96 21.86
CA SER A 7 -10.16 4.26 20.60
C SER A 7 -9.94 3.11 19.59
N LYS A 8 -10.73 3.09 18.52
CA LYS A 8 -10.48 2.19 17.38
C LYS A 8 -9.06 2.38 16.82
N GLU A 9 -8.55 3.61 16.80
CA GLU A 9 -7.20 3.89 16.31
C GLU A 9 -6.11 3.35 17.24
N ASP A 10 -6.31 3.37 18.56
CA ASP A 10 -5.35 2.77 19.50
C ASP A 10 -5.23 1.25 19.30
N ILE A 11 -6.37 0.58 19.04
CA ILE A 11 -6.38 -0.85 18.72
C ILE A 11 -5.65 -1.12 17.39
N LEU A 12 -5.88 -0.28 16.38
CA LEU A 12 -5.21 -0.42 15.09
C LEU A 12 -3.70 -0.16 15.22
N LYS A 13 -3.29 0.84 16.01
CA LYS A 13 -1.88 1.13 16.29
C LYS A 13 -1.19 -0.04 17.00
N ALA A 14 -1.81 -0.59 18.05
CA ALA A 14 -1.32 -1.79 18.72
C ALA A 14 -1.20 -2.97 17.73
N SER A 15 -2.21 -3.18 16.89
CA SER A 15 -2.19 -4.20 15.84
C SER A 15 -1.04 -4.01 14.85
N ARG A 16 -0.74 -2.76 14.46
CA ARG A 16 0.42 -2.44 13.60
C ARG A 16 1.73 -2.85 14.30
N GLU A 17 1.92 -2.52 15.59
CA GLU A 17 3.10 -2.95 16.35
C GLU A 17 3.22 -4.48 16.47
N LEU A 18 2.10 -5.18 16.64
CA LEU A 18 2.08 -6.64 16.64
C LEU A 18 2.57 -7.21 15.30
N ILE A 19 2.12 -6.65 14.17
CA ILE A 19 2.54 -7.09 12.83
C ILE A 19 4.03 -6.86 12.60
N LYS A 20 4.57 -5.72 13.01
CA LYS A 20 6.02 -5.44 12.86
C LYS A 20 6.89 -6.53 13.51
N ARG A 21 6.43 -7.08 14.63
CA ARG A 21 7.19 -8.07 15.42
C ARG A 21 6.89 -9.52 15.06
N LYS A 22 5.62 -9.85 14.81
CA LYS A 22 5.14 -11.25 14.67
C LYS A 22 4.51 -11.57 13.32
N GLY A 23 4.46 -10.59 12.41
CA GLY A 23 3.88 -10.72 11.09
C GLY A 23 2.34 -10.71 11.08
N LEU A 24 1.77 -10.66 9.87
CA LEU A 24 0.33 -10.51 9.65
C LEU A 24 -0.50 -11.67 10.20
N ASN A 25 0.04 -12.89 10.19
CA ASN A 25 -0.65 -14.09 10.68
C ASN A 25 -0.88 -14.08 12.20
N ALA A 26 -0.20 -13.20 12.95
CA ALA A 26 -0.38 -13.06 14.39
C ALA A 26 -1.71 -12.39 14.77
N ILE A 27 -2.41 -11.76 13.82
CA ILE A 27 -3.66 -11.04 14.09
C ILE A 27 -4.80 -12.00 14.47
N ASN A 28 -5.28 -11.84 15.70
CA ASN A 28 -6.53 -12.41 16.18
C ASN A 28 -7.07 -11.57 17.36
N MET A 29 -8.31 -11.83 17.78
CA MET A 29 -8.98 -11.05 18.81
C MET A 29 -8.22 -11.02 20.14
N ARG A 30 -7.58 -12.14 20.53
CA ARG A 30 -6.83 -12.22 21.80
C ARG A 30 -5.50 -11.52 21.70
N SER A 31 -4.69 -11.83 20.68
CA SER A 31 -3.37 -11.23 20.52
C SER A 31 -3.42 -9.71 20.39
N VAL A 32 -4.45 -9.17 19.72
CA VAL A 32 -4.65 -7.72 19.63
C VAL A 32 -5.13 -7.13 20.96
N ALA A 33 -6.00 -7.80 21.70
CA ALA A 33 -6.41 -7.35 23.03
C ALA A 33 -5.22 -7.30 24.00
N ASP A 34 -4.38 -8.34 23.98
CA ASP A 34 -3.17 -8.43 24.79
C ASP A 34 -2.18 -7.32 24.42
N GLU A 35 -1.95 -7.09 23.12
CA GLU A 35 -1.08 -6.02 22.63
C GLU A 35 -1.61 -4.62 22.99
N ALA A 36 -2.93 -4.42 22.94
CA ALA A 36 -3.58 -3.17 23.32
C ALA A 36 -3.76 -3.02 24.84
N ASN A 37 -3.42 -4.03 25.64
CA ASN A 37 -3.62 -4.10 27.08
C ASN A 37 -5.08 -3.85 27.51
N ILE A 38 -6.02 -4.53 26.85
CA ILE A 38 -7.46 -4.45 27.14
C ILE A 38 -8.09 -5.84 27.22
N ALA A 39 -9.31 -5.91 27.77
CA ALA A 39 -10.09 -7.14 27.73
C ALA A 39 -10.45 -7.52 26.28
N VAL A 40 -10.44 -8.81 25.97
CA VAL A 40 -10.86 -9.33 24.64
C VAL A 40 -12.27 -8.87 24.27
N GLY A 41 -13.17 -8.79 25.25
CA GLY A 41 -14.53 -8.25 25.04
C GLY A 41 -14.55 -6.83 24.48
N SER A 42 -13.56 -5.99 24.84
CA SER A 42 -13.45 -4.62 24.32
C SER A 42 -13.15 -4.59 22.82
N ILE A 43 -12.43 -5.58 22.26
CA ILE A 43 -12.19 -5.66 20.82
C ILE A 43 -13.51 -5.92 20.07
N TYR A 44 -14.40 -6.75 20.62
CA TYR A 44 -15.70 -7.04 20.03
C TYR A 44 -16.64 -5.82 19.96
N ASN A 45 -16.40 -4.79 20.77
CA ASN A 45 -17.14 -3.52 20.67
C ASN A 45 -16.81 -2.75 19.38
N TYR A 46 -15.64 -3.01 18.77
CA TYR A 46 -15.17 -2.31 17.57
C TYR A 46 -15.18 -3.19 16.31
N PHE A 47 -15.00 -4.49 16.47
CA PHE A 47 -14.89 -5.44 15.36
C PHE A 47 -15.76 -6.66 15.65
N LYS A 48 -16.75 -6.91 14.81
CA LYS A 48 -17.74 -7.99 15.02
C LYS A 48 -17.15 -9.38 14.79
N SER A 49 -16.00 -9.46 14.11
CA SER A 49 -15.36 -10.72 13.72
C SER A 49 -13.84 -10.55 13.57
N LYS A 50 -13.12 -11.68 13.57
CA LYS A 50 -11.69 -11.72 13.26
C LYS A 50 -11.43 -11.17 11.85
N GLU A 51 -12.31 -11.47 10.91
CA GLU A 51 -12.23 -11.04 9.52
C GLU A 51 -12.31 -9.51 9.42
N GLU A 52 -13.27 -8.89 10.12
CA GLU A 52 -13.42 -7.44 10.16
C GLU A 52 -12.21 -6.76 10.80
N LEU A 53 -11.70 -7.30 11.92
CA LEU A 53 -10.47 -6.83 12.54
C LEU A 53 -9.30 -6.93 11.56
N THR A 54 -9.13 -8.08 10.90
CA THR A 54 -8.02 -8.33 9.98
C THR A 54 -8.04 -7.36 8.80
N ILE A 55 -9.21 -7.13 8.20
CA ILE A 55 -9.37 -6.15 7.10
C ILE A 55 -9.01 -4.75 7.60
N ALA A 56 -9.53 -4.32 8.76
CA ALA A 56 -9.26 -3.00 9.30
C ALA A 56 -7.77 -2.79 9.60
N VAL A 57 -7.09 -3.82 10.10
CA VAL A 57 -5.64 -3.77 10.34
C VAL A 57 -4.86 -3.70 9.02
N ILE A 58 -5.23 -4.48 7.99
CA ILE A 58 -4.58 -4.39 6.67
C ILE A 58 -4.75 -3.00 6.07
N VAL A 59 -5.97 -2.44 6.12
CA VAL A 59 -6.25 -1.06 5.67
C VAL A 59 -5.39 -0.06 6.44
N SER A 60 -5.24 -0.26 7.75
CA SER A 60 -4.43 0.60 8.60
C SER A 60 -2.93 0.51 8.29
N VAL A 61 -2.42 -0.67 7.93
CA VAL A 61 -1.03 -0.83 7.47
C VAL A 61 -0.82 -0.15 6.13
N TRP A 62 -1.73 -0.32 5.17
CA TRP A 62 -1.68 0.40 3.88
C TRP A 62 -1.70 1.91 4.07
N ALA A 63 -2.57 2.41 4.94
CA ALA A 63 -2.57 3.80 5.33
C ALA A 63 -1.20 4.17 5.89
N ASP A 64 -0.68 3.48 6.90
CA ASP A 64 0.61 3.83 7.51
C ASP A 64 1.82 3.79 6.54
N ILE A 65 1.82 2.90 5.53
CA ILE A 65 2.87 2.85 4.49
C ILE A 65 2.76 4.06 3.53
N PHE A 66 1.55 4.53 3.21
CA PHE A 66 1.32 5.55 2.17
C PHE A 66 0.81 6.90 2.71
N HIS A 67 0.63 7.05 4.03
CA HIS A 67 0.12 8.24 4.71
C HIS A 67 1.24 9.17 5.18
N SER A 68 2.53 8.89 4.95
CA SER A 68 3.54 9.88 5.28
C SER A 68 3.39 11.11 4.38
N SER A 69 3.08 12.23 5.02
CA SER A 69 3.12 13.62 4.52
C SER A 69 4.43 14.03 3.82
N ASP A 70 5.45 13.16 3.86
CA ASP A 70 6.71 13.28 3.14
C ASP A 70 6.65 12.76 1.69
N ILE A 71 5.55 12.12 1.29
CA ILE A 71 5.40 11.55 -0.04
C ILE A 71 4.40 12.39 -0.81
N SER A 72 4.90 13.50 -1.33
CA SER A 72 4.35 14.02 -2.57
C SER A 72 4.64 12.98 -3.66
N LEU A 73 3.62 12.21 -4.07
CA LEU A 73 3.67 11.53 -5.37
C LEU A 73 3.68 12.56 -6.53
N GLU A 74 3.49 13.85 -6.22
CA GLU A 74 3.72 14.94 -7.16
C GLU A 74 5.23 15.09 -7.36
N SER A 75 5.68 14.52 -8.47
CA SER A 75 6.99 14.76 -9.06
C SER A 75 6.81 15.66 -10.29
N GLU A 76 7.85 16.40 -10.66
CA GLU A 76 7.87 17.09 -11.96
C GLU A 76 8.33 16.16 -13.10
N SER A 77 8.93 15.02 -12.73
CA SER A 77 9.50 14.02 -13.63
C SER A 77 8.84 12.67 -13.41
N PHE A 78 8.33 12.07 -14.48
CA PHE A 78 7.69 10.76 -14.40
C PHE A 78 8.67 9.68 -13.95
N ILE A 79 9.90 9.68 -14.45
CA ILE A 79 10.96 8.76 -14.03
C ILE A 79 11.25 8.87 -12.53
N ASP A 80 11.28 10.08 -11.96
CA ASP A 80 11.56 10.27 -10.53
C ASP A 80 10.38 9.87 -9.63
N SER A 81 9.16 9.91 -10.17
CA SER A 81 7.98 9.38 -9.47
C SER A 81 8.10 7.86 -9.23
N ILE A 82 8.75 7.13 -10.15
CA ILE A 82 8.98 5.69 -9.99
C ILE A 82 9.93 5.41 -8.83
N ASP A 83 11.04 6.16 -8.72
CA ASP A 83 11.93 6.03 -7.56
C ASP A 83 11.21 6.31 -6.25
N SER A 84 10.33 7.31 -6.25
CA SER A 84 9.53 7.65 -5.08
C SER A 84 8.63 6.49 -4.69
N ILE A 85 7.91 5.88 -5.65
CA ILE A 85 7.09 4.68 -5.40
C ILE A 85 7.94 3.53 -4.82
N PHE A 86 9.08 3.22 -5.45
CA PHE A 86 9.96 2.14 -4.99
C PHE A 86 10.52 2.37 -3.59
N LYS A 87 10.91 3.61 -3.24
CA LYS A 87 11.36 3.97 -1.88
C LYS A 87 10.27 3.75 -0.84
N ILE A 88 9.01 4.05 -1.17
CA ILE A 88 7.87 3.82 -0.25
C ILE A 88 7.68 2.34 -0.01
N LEU A 89 7.69 1.55 -1.09
CA LEU A 89 7.53 0.11 -1.01
C LEU A 89 8.67 -0.53 -0.20
N GLU A 90 9.92 -0.13 -0.45
CA GLU A 90 11.06 -0.63 0.30
C GLU A 90 10.97 -0.28 1.81
N LYS A 91 10.60 0.96 2.13
CA LYS A 91 10.37 1.38 3.52
C LYS A 91 9.22 0.61 4.16
N GLY A 92 8.14 0.41 3.41
CA GLY A 92 6.97 -0.35 3.83
C GLY A 92 7.30 -1.80 4.17
N GLU A 93 8.08 -2.47 3.31
CA GLU A 93 8.53 -3.84 3.54
C GLU A 93 9.47 -3.95 4.75
N LYS A 94 10.42 -3.02 4.89
CA LYS A 94 11.29 -2.97 6.07
C LYS A 94 10.49 -2.75 7.37
N LYS A 95 9.44 -1.92 7.31
CA LYS A 95 8.58 -1.62 8.45
C LYS A 95 7.64 -2.79 8.76
N TYR A 96 7.12 -3.48 7.75
CA TYR A 96 6.15 -4.57 7.86
C TYR A 96 6.59 -5.79 7.03
N PRO A 97 7.54 -6.61 7.55
CA PRO A 97 8.10 -7.72 6.78
C PRO A 97 7.04 -8.71 6.27
N ASN A 98 7.17 -9.10 5.01
CA ASN A 98 6.27 -10.01 4.27
C ASN A 98 4.82 -9.52 4.11
N PHE A 99 4.52 -8.26 4.46
CA PHE A 99 3.14 -7.75 4.38
C PHE A 99 2.61 -7.78 2.95
N PHE A 100 3.40 -7.35 1.96
CA PHE A 100 2.95 -7.30 0.57
C PHE A 100 2.61 -8.70 0.01
N ALA A 101 3.42 -9.71 0.33
CA ALA A 101 3.15 -11.08 -0.10
C ALA A 101 1.94 -11.69 0.62
N LEU A 102 1.76 -11.42 1.93
CA LEU A 102 0.74 -12.10 2.74
C LEU A 102 -0.66 -11.46 2.64
N HIS A 103 -0.76 -10.14 2.51
CA HIS A 103 -2.07 -9.50 2.50
C HIS A 103 -2.89 -9.88 1.25
N SER A 104 -2.23 -10.13 0.10
CA SER A 104 -2.88 -10.53 -1.14
C SER A 104 -3.60 -11.87 -0.97
N ASN A 105 -2.92 -12.88 -0.41
CA ASN A 105 -3.51 -14.18 -0.08
C ASN A 105 -4.72 -14.05 0.84
N ILE A 106 -4.68 -13.12 1.79
CA ILE A 106 -5.81 -12.85 2.67
C ILE A 106 -6.94 -12.21 1.87
N MET A 107 -6.68 -11.21 1.03
CA MET A 107 -7.74 -10.43 0.37
C MET A 107 -8.46 -11.15 -0.77
N PHE A 108 -7.86 -12.14 -1.43
CA PHE A 108 -8.49 -12.90 -2.52
C PHE A 108 -9.37 -14.10 -2.05
N GLY A 109 -9.70 -14.19 -0.75
CA GLY A 109 -10.65 -15.16 -0.20
C GLY A 109 -12.12 -14.71 -0.22
N LYS A 110 -13.06 -15.61 0.09
CA LYS A 110 -14.51 -15.31 0.11
C LYS A 110 -14.88 -14.16 1.07
N ASN A 111 -15.79 -13.28 0.63
CA ASN A 111 -16.44 -12.20 1.41
C ASN A 111 -15.55 -11.05 1.90
N LYS A 112 -14.61 -10.55 1.07
CA LYS A 112 -13.64 -9.50 1.45
C LYS A 112 -13.76 -8.20 0.66
N ASP A 113 -14.94 -7.92 0.11
CA ASP A 113 -15.23 -6.77 -0.76
C ASP A 113 -14.74 -5.44 -0.19
N LYS A 114 -14.90 -5.21 1.11
CA LYS A 114 -14.41 -3.97 1.76
C LYS A 114 -12.90 -3.80 1.67
N GLY A 115 -12.14 -4.88 1.88
CA GLY A 115 -10.68 -4.85 1.82
C GLY A 115 -10.18 -4.70 0.39
N VAL A 116 -10.81 -5.41 -0.55
CA VAL A 116 -10.56 -5.29 -2.00
C VAL A 116 -10.82 -3.86 -2.48
N ASN A 117 -11.94 -3.26 -2.10
CA ASN A 117 -12.30 -1.89 -2.49
C ASN A 117 -11.28 -0.86 -2.00
N VAL A 118 -10.77 -0.99 -0.78
CA VAL A 118 -9.72 -0.07 -0.27
C VAL A 118 -8.45 -0.18 -1.10
N MET A 119 -8.00 -1.40 -1.41
CA MET A 119 -6.82 -1.60 -2.27
C MET A 119 -7.05 -1.05 -3.69
N MET A 120 -8.23 -1.27 -4.27
CA MET A 120 -8.57 -0.73 -5.59
C MET A 120 -8.56 0.80 -5.60
N ASN A 121 -9.12 1.44 -4.57
CA ASN A 121 -9.09 2.90 -4.44
C ASN A 121 -7.66 3.43 -4.32
N MET A 122 -6.79 2.70 -3.63
CA MET A 122 -5.40 3.04 -3.47
C MET A 122 -4.61 2.88 -4.77
N ILE A 123 -4.79 1.77 -5.48
CA ILE A 123 -4.22 1.54 -6.82
C ILE A 123 -4.65 2.66 -7.76
N LYS A 124 -5.95 2.99 -7.76
CA LYS A 124 -6.50 4.09 -8.55
C LYS A 124 -5.81 5.41 -8.21
N HIS A 125 -5.65 5.73 -6.93
CA HIS A 125 -4.99 6.96 -6.52
C HIS A 125 -3.52 7.04 -6.99
N ILE A 126 -2.77 5.94 -6.91
CA ILE A 126 -1.39 5.89 -7.42
C ILE A 126 -1.36 6.11 -8.93
N LYS A 127 -2.23 5.42 -9.69
CA LYS A 127 -2.32 5.59 -11.14
C LYS A 127 -2.76 6.98 -11.57
N ASP A 128 -3.72 7.59 -10.86
CA ASP A 128 -4.15 8.96 -11.11
C ASP A 128 -2.99 9.96 -10.91
N ASN A 129 -2.13 9.75 -9.89
CA ASN A 129 -0.94 10.56 -9.69
C ASN A 129 0.13 10.32 -10.77
N MET A 130 0.33 9.06 -11.18
CA MET A 130 1.21 8.73 -12.31
C MET A 130 0.77 9.45 -13.59
N TYR A 131 -0.53 9.44 -13.88
CA TYR A 131 -1.11 10.15 -15.02
C TYR A 131 -0.86 11.66 -14.95
N LYS A 132 -1.15 12.28 -13.81
CA LYS A 132 -0.89 13.71 -13.61
C LYS A 132 0.59 14.06 -13.83
N THR A 133 1.50 13.21 -13.39
CA THR A 133 2.94 13.41 -13.58
C THR A 133 3.33 13.30 -15.06
N ILE A 134 2.78 12.33 -15.82
CA ILE A 134 2.99 12.25 -17.27
C ILE A 134 2.54 13.55 -17.97
N ILE A 135 1.37 14.09 -17.61
CA ILE A 135 0.86 15.32 -18.23
C ILE A 135 1.70 16.55 -17.87
N LYS A 136 2.32 16.58 -16.69
CA LYS A 136 3.13 17.70 -16.22
C LYS A 136 4.57 17.66 -16.75
N ASP A 137 5.12 16.48 -17.01
CA ASP A 137 6.53 16.30 -17.36
C ASP A 137 6.82 16.74 -18.79
N LYS A 138 7.45 17.91 -18.92
CA LYS A 138 7.78 18.55 -20.20
C LYS A 138 8.92 17.87 -20.96
N ASN A 139 9.62 16.91 -20.34
CA ASN A 139 10.74 16.20 -20.98
C ASN A 139 10.28 14.93 -21.71
N ILE A 140 9.02 14.53 -21.56
CA ILE A 140 8.43 13.44 -22.33
C ILE A 140 8.30 13.91 -23.79
N ARG A 141 8.70 13.06 -24.75
CA ARG A 141 8.60 13.40 -26.18
C ARG A 141 7.14 13.60 -26.58
N GLU A 142 6.88 14.58 -27.44
CA GLU A 142 5.53 14.89 -27.93
C GLU A 142 4.87 13.70 -28.66
N ASP A 143 5.68 12.83 -29.28
CA ASP A 143 5.23 11.65 -30.02
C ASP A 143 5.23 10.34 -29.19
N ALA A 144 5.46 10.42 -27.88
CA ALA A 144 5.57 9.26 -27.01
C ALA A 144 4.29 8.40 -26.95
N PHE A 145 3.13 9.01 -27.22
CA PHE A 145 1.83 8.35 -27.09
C PHE A 145 1.00 8.42 -28.38
N ASN A 146 0.24 7.36 -28.64
CA ASN A 146 -0.70 7.25 -29.75
C ASN A 146 -1.88 6.33 -29.35
N ASP A 147 -2.76 5.99 -30.29
CA ASP A 147 -3.94 5.15 -30.03
C ASP A 147 -3.59 3.75 -29.48
N ASN A 148 -2.45 3.19 -29.92
CA ASN A 148 -2.00 1.87 -29.51
C ASN A 148 -1.35 1.92 -28.12
N LEU A 149 -0.53 2.93 -27.85
CA LEU A 149 0.12 3.18 -26.56
C LEU A 149 -0.25 4.59 -26.06
N ASN A 150 -1.35 4.69 -25.32
CA ASN A 150 -1.72 5.92 -24.64
C ASN A 150 -1.18 5.92 -23.19
N ALA A 151 -1.26 7.07 -22.52
CA ALA A 151 -0.74 7.23 -21.16
C ALA A 151 -1.34 6.21 -20.17
N ASP A 152 -2.65 5.93 -20.25
CA ASP A 152 -3.32 4.97 -19.36
C ASP A 152 -2.78 3.54 -19.55
N LYS A 153 -2.69 3.07 -20.81
CA LYS A 153 -2.12 1.76 -21.13
C LYS A 153 -0.66 1.65 -20.69
N PHE A 154 0.11 2.72 -20.89
CA PHE A 154 1.50 2.76 -20.46
C PHE A 154 1.61 2.67 -18.93
N ILE A 155 0.80 3.44 -18.19
CA ILE A 155 0.73 3.38 -16.73
C ILE A 155 0.35 1.98 -16.26
N ASP A 156 -0.61 1.33 -16.90
CA ASP A 156 -1.02 -0.04 -16.57
C ASP A 156 0.15 -1.03 -16.68
N ILE A 157 0.94 -0.92 -17.76
CA ILE A 157 2.14 -1.75 -17.97
C ILE A 157 3.20 -1.47 -16.90
N ILE A 158 3.54 -0.19 -16.67
CA ILE A 158 4.53 0.19 -15.66
C ILE A 158 4.09 -0.25 -14.26
N PHE A 159 2.81 -0.06 -13.94
CA PHE A 159 2.25 -0.48 -12.65
C PHE A 159 2.29 -1.99 -12.49
N ALA A 160 2.08 -2.77 -13.55
CA ALA A 160 2.23 -4.23 -13.49
C ALA A 160 3.66 -4.64 -13.13
N PHE A 161 4.69 -3.97 -13.68
CA PHE A 161 6.08 -4.21 -13.28
C PHE A 161 6.37 -3.80 -11.84
N ILE A 162 5.83 -2.67 -11.38
CA ILE A 162 5.94 -2.24 -9.97
C ILE A 162 5.34 -3.31 -9.04
N MET A 163 4.15 -3.84 -9.38
CA MET A 163 3.49 -4.87 -8.60
C MET A 163 4.27 -6.19 -8.58
N ASP A 164 4.84 -6.62 -9.71
CA ASP A 164 5.70 -7.81 -9.78
C ASP A 164 6.95 -7.66 -8.90
N SER A 165 7.62 -6.51 -9.01
CA SER A 165 8.77 -6.13 -8.15
C SER A 165 8.40 -6.16 -6.67
N MET A 166 7.27 -5.55 -6.29
CA MET A 166 6.76 -5.54 -4.93
C MET A 166 6.49 -6.95 -4.40
N MET A 167 5.84 -7.81 -5.19
CA MET A 167 5.52 -9.18 -4.78
C MET A 167 6.76 -10.07 -4.63
N LYS A 168 7.82 -9.80 -5.41
CA LYS A 168 9.11 -10.48 -5.31
C LYS A 168 10.03 -9.90 -4.22
N GLY A 169 9.65 -8.78 -3.60
CA GLY A 169 10.50 -8.04 -2.67
C GLY A 169 11.74 -7.43 -3.33
N ASN A 170 11.71 -7.21 -4.65
CA ASN A 170 12.77 -6.55 -5.39
C ASN A 170 12.44 -5.05 -5.53
N TYR A 171 13.13 -4.21 -4.76
CA TYR A 171 12.89 -2.77 -4.76
C TYR A 171 13.91 -1.97 -5.59
N ASP A 172 14.56 -2.60 -6.57
CA ASP A 172 15.37 -1.91 -7.57
C ASP A 172 14.49 -1.40 -8.73
N SER A 173 14.42 -0.07 -8.88
CA SER A 173 13.66 0.61 -9.94
C SER A 173 14.44 0.72 -11.26
N SER A 174 15.74 0.37 -11.28
CA SER A 174 16.67 0.69 -12.38
C SER A 174 16.18 0.23 -13.75
N SER A 175 15.74 -1.03 -13.85
CA SER A 175 15.31 -1.64 -15.11
C SER A 175 14.01 -1.03 -15.62
N ILE A 176 13.05 -0.74 -14.73
CA ILE A 176 11.79 -0.10 -15.11
C ILE A 176 12.05 1.33 -15.59
N LYS A 177 12.93 2.07 -14.90
CA LYS A 177 13.32 3.43 -15.31
C LYS A 177 13.99 3.44 -16.68
N GLU A 178 14.85 2.47 -16.97
CA GLU A 178 15.49 2.36 -18.28
C GLU A 178 14.47 2.07 -19.38
N ILE A 179 13.48 1.19 -19.12
CA ILE A 179 12.37 0.95 -20.05
C ILE A 179 11.58 2.24 -20.31
N ILE A 180 11.21 2.96 -19.24
CA ILE A 180 10.48 4.23 -19.36
C ILE A 180 11.28 5.23 -20.18
N LYS A 181 12.56 5.43 -19.85
CA LYS A 181 13.46 6.35 -20.54
C LYS A 181 13.54 6.06 -22.03
N ARG A 182 13.71 4.79 -22.43
CA ARG A 182 13.76 4.40 -23.85
C ARG A 182 12.44 4.53 -24.57
N THR A 183 11.32 4.46 -23.84
CA THR A 183 9.98 4.45 -24.44
C THR A 183 9.46 5.86 -24.68
N ILE A 184 9.53 6.73 -23.66
CA ILE A 184 8.82 8.03 -23.67
C ILE A 184 9.71 9.28 -23.56
N TYR A 185 11.00 9.13 -23.27
CA TYR A 185 11.99 10.23 -23.32
C TYR A 185 12.86 10.11 -24.56
#